data_AF-A0A661IQI9-F1
#
_entry.id   AF-A0A661IQI9-F1
#
_cell.length_a   1.000
_cell.length_b   1.000
_cell.length_c   1.000
_cell.angle_alpha   90.00
_cell.angle_beta   90.00
_cell.angle_gamma   90.00
#
_symmetry.space_group_name_H-M   'P 1'
#
loop_
_entity.id
_entity.type
_entity.pdbx_description
1 polymer ?
#
loop_
_entity_poly.entity_id
_entity_poly.type
_entity_poly.pdbx_seq_one_letter_code
_entity_poly.pdbx_strand_id
1 'polypeptide(L)'
;MNFNNIEDLDDNYIKNFYKSIGKNVSRIRKKHKLSQLELSLLLGHKSSSQVSGSEICYKNYHFNIEQLAKIAYILNEDISEFIK
;
A
#
# COMPACT_ATOMS: atom_id res chain seq x y z
N MET A 1 22.85 -23.78 -0.70
CA MET A 1 22.10 -22.51 -0.62
C MET A 1 22.17 -22.04 0.82
N ASN A 2 22.54 -20.78 1.06
CA ASN A 2 22.48 -20.18 2.38
C ASN A 2 21.12 -19.51 2.52
N PHE A 3 20.38 -19.88 3.56
CA PHE A 3 19.11 -19.25 3.91
C PHE A 3 19.34 -18.34 5.12
N ASN A 4 18.56 -17.26 5.21
CA ASN A 4 18.57 -16.40 6.41
C ASN A 4 17.77 -17.08 7.53
N ASN A 5 18.18 -16.90 8.79
CA ASN A 5 17.39 -17.31 9.94
C ASN A 5 16.34 -16.23 10.23
N ILE A 6 15.09 -16.65 10.48
CA ILE A 6 14.00 -15.74 10.82
C ILE A 6 14.24 -15.01 12.16
N GLU A 7 15.01 -15.62 13.05
CA GLU A 7 15.39 -15.04 14.35
C GLU A 7 16.28 -13.80 14.20
N ASP A 8 16.98 -13.66 13.06
CA ASP A 8 17.80 -12.49 12.75
C ASP A 8 16.99 -11.33 12.14
N LEU A 9 15.68 -11.53 11.91
CA LEU A 9 14.82 -10.53 11.30
C LEU A 9 14.49 -9.42 12.31
N ASP A 10 14.80 -8.17 11.96
CA ASP A 10 14.40 -7.00 12.75
C ASP A 10 12.88 -7.01 13.01
N ASP A 11 12.48 -6.82 14.27
CA ASP A 11 11.08 -6.73 14.69
C ASP A 11 10.28 -5.70 13.90
N ASN A 12 10.95 -4.64 13.42
CA ASN A 12 10.33 -3.59 12.62
C ASN A 12 10.34 -3.87 11.11
N TYR A 13 11.00 -4.93 10.64
CA TYR A 13 11.15 -5.24 9.21
C TYR A 13 9.80 -5.29 8.50
N ILE A 14 8.87 -6.09 9.01
CA ILE A 14 7.53 -6.28 8.41
C ILE A 14 6.74 -4.97 8.44
N LYS A 15 6.84 -4.21 9.53
CA LYS A 15 6.16 -2.92 9.67
C LYS A 15 6.71 -1.88 8.69
N ASN A 16 8.03 -1.83 8.53
CA ASN A 16 8.71 -0.95 7.58
C ASN A 16 8.37 -1.32 6.14
N PHE A 17 8.26 -2.62 5.84
CA PHE A 17 7.81 -3.12 4.55
C PHE A 17 6.39 -2.63 4.20
N TYR A 18 5.41 -2.81 5.09
CA TYR A 18 4.05 -2.29 4.87
C TYR A 18 4.00 -0.77 4.75
N LYS A 19 4.82 -0.06 5.52
CA LYS A 19 4.95 1.39 5.41
C LYS A 19 5.53 1.82 4.07
N SER A 20 6.46 1.05 3.51
CA SER A 20 7.00 1.28 2.16
C SER A 20 5.91 1.14 1.10
N ILE A 21 5.11 0.07 1.19
CA ILE A 21 3.98 -0.15 0.29
C ILE A 21 2.98 1.02 0.33
N GLY A 22 2.59 1.45 1.53
CA GLY A 22 1.68 2.60 1.70
C GLY A 22 2.22 3.89 1.08
N LYS A 23 3.53 4.15 1.22
CA LYS A 23 4.20 5.28 0.58
C LYS A 23 4.21 5.17 -0.95
N ASN A 24 4.43 3.98 -1.50
CA ASN A 24 4.43 3.76 -2.94
C ASN A 24 3.04 3.97 -3.55
N VAL A 25 2.00 3.45 -2.90
CA VAL A 25 0.60 3.72 -3.27
C VAL A 25 0.34 5.23 -3.28
N SER A 26 0.76 5.94 -2.23
CA SER A 26 0.59 7.41 -2.13
C SER A 26 1.35 8.16 -3.23
N ARG A 27 2.60 7.75 -3.54
CA ARG A 27 3.44 8.32 -4.60
C ARG A 27 2.78 8.15 -5.97
N ILE A 28 2.34 6.94 -6.29
CA ILE A 28 1.72 6.60 -7.59
C ILE A 28 0.36 7.29 -7.71
N ARG A 29 -0.47 7.27 -6.66
CA ARG A 29 -1.72 8.03 -6.64
C ARG A 29 -1.50 9.51 -6.95
N LYS A 30 -0.48 10.14 -6.36
CA LYS A 30 -0.12 11.55 -6.62
C LYS A 30 0.38 11.76 -8.05
N LYS A 31 1.13 10.81 -8.63
CA LYS A 31 1.53 10.83 -10.07
C LYS A 31 0.30 10.89 -10.97
N HIS A 32 -0.76 10.17 -10.62
CA HIS A 32 -2.06 10.17 -11.30
C HIS A 32 -2.97 11.35 -10.92
N LYS A 33 -2.48 12.31 -10.10
CA LYS A 33 -3.22 13.50 -9.62
C LYS A 33 -4.53 13.18 -8.88
N LEU A 34 -4.63 12.00 -8.29
CA LEU A 34 -5.80 11.60 -7.50
C LEU A 34 -5.62 11.97 -6.03
N SER A 35 -6.68 12.43 -5.39
CA SER A 35 -6.79 12.55 -3.94
C SER A 35 -7.09 11.20 -3.29
N GLN A 36 -6.90 11.11 -1.97
CA GLN A 36 -7.25 9.90 -1.20
C GLN A 36 -8.74 9.58 -1.28
N LEU A 37 -9.59 10.62 -1.35
CA LEU A 37 -11.03 10.47 -1.48
C LEU A 37 -11.41 9.93 -2.86
N GLU A 38 -10.82 10.45 -3.93
CA GLU A 38 -11.11 9.98 -5.29
C GLU A 38 -10.71 8.52 -5.50
N LEU A 39 -9.51 8.13 -5.04
CA LEU A 39 -9.10 6.72 -5.10
C LEU A 39 -10.07 5.83 -4.31
N SER A 40 -10.53 6.30 -3.14
CA SER A 40 -11.49 5.56 -2.32
C SER A 40 -12.86 5.42 -2.99
N LEU A 41 -13.33 6.44 -3.69
CA LEU A 41 -14.58 6.40 -4.46
C LEU A 41 -14.48 5.44 -5.65
N LEU A 42 -13.34 5.44 -6.36
CA LEU A 42 -13.08 4.50 -7.46
C LEU A 42 -13.01 3.05 -7.00
N LEU A 43 -12.55 2.81 -5.77
CA LEU A 43 -12.59 1.48 -5.13
C LEU A 43 -14.01 1.05 -4.67
N GLY A 44 -15.02 1.92 -4.83
CA GLY A 44 -16.39 1.66 -4.41
C GLY A 44 -16.66 1.87 -2.91
N HIS A 45 -15.73 2.53 -2.20
CA HIS A 45 -15.89 2.86 -0.79
C HIS A 45 -16.59 4.22 -0.60
N LYS A 46 -17.30 4.37 0.52
CA LYS A 46 -18.05 5.59 0.87
C LYS A 46 -17.20 6.67 1.58
N SER A 47 -15.97 6.36 2.00
CA SER A 47 -15.12 7.29 2.76
C SER A 47 -13.63 7.04 2.58
N SER A 48 -12.82 8.11 2.64
CA SER A 48 -11.37 8.09 2.44
C SER A 48 -10.56 7.43 3.58
N SER A 49 -11.21 7.05 4.69
CA SER A 49 -10.56 6.58 5.92
C SER A 49 -9.73 5.31 5.72
N GLN A 50 -10.17 4.41 4.82
CA GLN A 50 -9.44 3.17 4.54
C GLN A 50 -8.16 3.44 3.75
N VAL A 51 -8.23 4.30 2.72
CA VAL A 51 -7.08 4.66 1.89
C VAL A 51 -6.08 5.50 2.69
N SER A 52 -6.57 6.51 3.42
CA SER A 52 -5.71 7.40 4.20
C SER A 52 -5.00 6.66 5.33
N GLY A 53 -5.70 5.77 6.06
CA GLY A 53 -5.12 4.95 7.12
C GLY A 53 -4.07 3.96 6.59
N SER A 54 -4.34 3.33 5.45
CA SER A 54 -3.43 2.33 4.85
C SER A 54 -2.18 2.96 4.23
N GLU A 55 -2.27 4.17 3.68
CA GLU A 55 -1.10 4.90 3.14
C GLU A 55 -0.07 5.26 4.22
N ILE A 56 -0.53 5.62 5.42
CA ILE A 56 0.36 6.01 6.53
C ILE A 56 0.63 4.85 7.50
N CYS A 57 0.11 3.66 7.20
CA CYS A 57 0.17 2.48 8.08
C CYS A 57 -0.36 2.76 9.50
N TYR A 58 -1.43 3.56 9.62
CA TYR A 58 -1.99 3.98 10.91
C TYR A 58 -2.57 2.78 11.66
N LYS A 59 -2.15 2.56 12.91
CA LYS A 59 -2.63 1.45 13.77
C LYS A 59 -2.54 0.06 13.11
N ASN A 60 -1.48 -0.20 12.34
CA ASN A 60 -1.27 -1.46 11.59
C ASN A 60 -2.29 -1.72 10.46
N TYR A 61 -3.11 -0.73 10.08
CA TYR A 61 -3.86 -0.82 8.83
C TYR A 61 -2.90 -0.72 7.66
N HIS A 62 -2.84 -1.76 6.84
CA HIS A 62 -2.00 -1.85 5.66
C HIS A 62 -2.82 -2.38 4.49
N PHE A 63 -2.38 -2.09 3.26
CA PHE A 63 -3.01 -2.64 2.08
C PHE A 63 -2.75 -4.15 2.01
N ASN A 64 -3.81 -4.93 1.83
CA ASN A 64 -3.70 -6.33 1.44
C ASN A 64 -3.48 -6.45 -0.08
N ILE A 65 -3.12 -7.65 -0.55
CA ILE A 65 -2.84 -7.89 -1.98
C ILE A 65 -4.07 -7.61 -2.87
N GLU A 66 -5.28 -7.92 -2.40
CA GLU A 66 -6.50 -7.66 -3.17
C GLU A 66 -6.73 -6.15 -3.38
N GLN A 67 -6.51 -5.35 -2.34
CA GLN A 67 -6.58 -3.89 -2.41
C GLN A 67 -5.51 -3.35 -3.36
N LEU A 68 -4.27 -3.85 -3.26
CA LEU A 68 -3.20 -3.46 -4.19
C LEU A 68 -3.55 -3.81 -5.64
N ALA A 69 -4.12 -4.99 -5.90
CA ALA A 69 -4.55 -5.40 -7.23
C ALA A 69 -5.67 -4.51 -7.79
N LYS A 70 -6.66 -4.15 -6.96
CA LYS A 70 -7.72 -3.22 -7.34
C LYS A 70 -7.17 -1.82 -7.63
N ILE A 71 -6.25 -1.34 -6.80
CA ILE A 71 -5.59 -0.04 -7.00
C ILE A 71 -4.74 -0.06 -8.28
N ALA A 72 -3.97 -1.13 -8.53
CA ALA A 72 -3.20 -1.35 -9.75
C ALA A 72 -4.09 -1.21 -10.99
N TYR A 73 -5.22 -1.92 -10.98
CA TYR A 73 -6.20 -1.90 -12.05
C TYR A 73 -6.79 -0.50 -12.28
N ILE A 74 -7.20 0.19 -11.22
CA ILE A 74 -7.77 1.56 -11.30
C ILE A 74 -6.75 2.57 -11.83
N LEU A 75 -5.50 2.47 -11.37
CA LEU A 75 -4.43 3.39 -11.74
C LEU A 75 -3.75 3.00 -13.06
N ASN A 76 -4.12 1.87 -13.66
CA ASN A 76 -3.47 1.31 -14.84
C ASN A 76 -1.95 1.20 -14.69
N GLU A 77 -1.50 0.68 -13.54
CA GLU A 77 -0.09 0.49 -13.18
C GLU A 77 0.15 -0.98 -12.79
N ASP A 78 1.40 -1.43 -12.88
CA ASP A 78 1.78 -2.78 -12.44
C ASP A 78 1.75 -2.87 -10.91
N ILE A 79 1.16 -3.94 -10.36
CA ILE A 79 1.06 -4.14 -8.90
C ILE A 79 2.44 -4.16 -8.22
N SER A 80 3.48 -4.59 -8.93
CA SER A 80 4.86 -4.60 -8.42
C SER A 80 5.39 -3.19 -8.12
N GLU A 81 4.86 -2.14 -8.75
CA GLU A 81 5.23 -0.74 -8.46
C GLU A 81 4.88 -0.32 -7.03
N PHE A 82 3.95 -1.02 -6.38
CA PHE A 82 3.63 -0.80 -4.97
C PHE A 82 4.63 -1.48 -4.02
N ILE A 83 5.38 -2.47 -4.50
CA ILE A 83 6.30 -3.29 -3.70
C ILE A 83 7.76 -2.87 -3.88
N LYS A 84 8.11 -2.31 -5.05
CA LYS A 84 9.43 -1.74 -5.37
C LYS A 84 9.82 -0.58 -4.46
#